data_AF-A0A368FVW2-F1
#
_entry.id   AF-A0A368FVW2-F1
#
_cell.length_a   1.000
_cell.length_b   1.000
_cell.length_c   1.000
_cell.angle_alpha   90.00
_cell.angle_beta   90.00
_cell.angle_gamma   90.00
#
_symmetry.space_group_name_H-M   'P 1'
#
loop_
_entity.id
_entity.type
_entity.pdbx_description
1 polymer ?
#
loop_
_entity_poly.entity_id
_entity_poly.type
_entity_poly.pdbx_seq_one_letter_code
_entity_poly.pdbx_strand_id
1 'polypeptide(L)'
;MSALRIRMRGKCDPTALMKTAIRDVWKKGAAQQANNVYDGANINFNMMAYQDTDGIGCSYRRCSRYLYIVCFYNIDPAELVPVPGNLYDSTTTTCDGCPTINGVSTCKYDCDIEDEIMDDLKDCSSAALAIPYNFKKYPKYDVSRESALKAVIKEWWSALAKTGVPDNIYVEADMKGKPLGDYVNMAYDKTKKVGCGVQTCKKTGETYVQCGYTVDTPIDDEDPIYKVAKKRACSGCRREGMTCSPLGALCVQQ
;
A
#
# COMPACT_ATOMS: atom_id res chain seq x y z
N MET A 1 -9.75 -1.44 5.52
CA MET A 1 -9.46 -0.11 4.91
C MET A 1 -9.74 0.92 5.97
N SER A 2 -8.82 1.86 6.19
CA SER A 2 -9.02 2.94 7.16
C SER A 2 -9.17 4.24 6.41
N ALA A 3 -10.26 4.97 6.68
CA ALA A 3 -10.55 6.25 6.05
C ALA A 3 -10.78 7.32 7.12
N LEU A 4 -10.07 8.44 7.01
CA LEU A 4 -10.14 9.57 7.94
C LEU A 4 -10.50 10.84 7.19
N ARG A 5 -11.43 11.61 7.77
CA ARG A 5 -11.82 12.94 7.27
C ARG A 5 -11.46 14.00 8.30
N ILE A 6 -10.51 14.86 7.96
CA ILE A 6 -9.98 15.89 8.85
C ILE A 6 -10.36 17.27 8.31
N ARG A 7 -10.94 18.11 9.15
CA ARG A 7 -11.21 19.51 8.79
C ARG A 7 -9.91 20.31 8.86
N MET A 8 -9.50 20.90 7.73
CA MET A 8 -8.34 21.79 7.66
C MET A 8 -8.71 23.22 8.08
N ARG A 9 -7.79 23.90 8.79
CA ARG A 9 -7.88 25.33 9.13
C ARG A 9 -6.61 26.03 8.62
N GLY A 10 -6.74 27.00 7.70
CA GLY A 10 -5.60 27.79 7.19
C GLY A 10 -4.61 27.00 6.30
N LYS A 11 -3.35 27.48 6.25
CA LYS A 11 -2.22 26.79 5.58
C LYS A 11 -1.72 25.66 6.51
N CYS A 12 -2.33 24.48 6.45
CA CYS A 12 -1.85 23.30 7.17
C CYS A 12 -0.99 22.39 6.28
N ASP A 13 0.08 21.87 6.85
CA ASP A 13 0.90 20.77 6.31
C ASP A 13 0.13 19.43 6.37
N PRO A 14 -0.24 18.82 5.23
CA PRO A 14 -0.93 17.54 5.18
C PRO A 14 -0.15 16.40 5.87
N THR A 15 1.18 16.45 5.84
CA THR A 15 2.05 15.44 6.47
C THR A 15 1.93 15.49 8.00
N ALA A 16 1.99 16.69 8.57
CA ALA A 16 1.77 16.91 9.99
C ALA A 16 0.36 16.48 10.44
N LEU A 17 -0.65 16.78 9.63
CA LEU A 17 -2.03 16.36 9.89
C LEU A 17 -2.18 14.83 9.85
N MET A 18 -1.61 14.17 8.84
CA MET A 18 -1.59 12.72 8.71
C MET A 18 -0.93 12.05 9.92
N LYS A 19 0.26 12.54 10.30
CA LYS A 19 0.98 12.06 11.48
C LYS A 19 0.16 12.19 12.77
N THR A 20 -0.54 13.32 12.92
CA THR A 20 -1.41 13.55 14.08
C THR A 20 -2.60 12.59 14.06
N ALA A 21 -3.24 12.43 12.90
CA ALA A 21 -4.41 11.58 12.74
C ALA A 21 -4.10 10.10 13.03
N ILE A 22 -3.00 9.56 12.48
CA ILE A 22 -2.55 8.20 12.75
C ILE A 22 -2.29 7.99 14.25
N ARG A 23 -1.60 8.94 14.89
CA ARG A 23 -1.33 8.88 16.33
C ARG A 23 -2.60 8.92 17.17
N ASP A 24 -3.56 9.75 16.78
CA ASP A 24 -4.84 9.86 17.47
C ASP A 24 -5.67 8.59 17.31
N VAL A 25 -5.70 8.00 16.11
CA VAL A 25 -6.34 6.69 15.87
C VAL A 25 -5.71 5.64 16.76
N TRP A 26 -4.38 5.54 16.79
CA TRP A 26 -3.68 4.58 17.63
C TRP A 26 -3.99 4.79 19.12
N LYS A 27 -3.85 6.01 19.63
CA LYS A 27 -4.06 6.32 21.06
C LYS A 27 -5.49 6.06 21.50
N LYS A 28 -6.47 6.57 20.75
CA LYS A 28 -7.89 6.40 21.09
C LYS A 28 -8.32 4.95 20.95
N GLY A 29 -7.85 4.30 19.88
CA GLY A 29 -8.07 2.89 19.63
C GLY A 29 -7.52 2.00 20.74
N ALA A 30 -6.26 2.19 21.13
CA ALA A 30 -5.64 1.44 22.22
C ALA A 30 -6.36 1.67 23.56
N ALA A 31 -6.84 2.88 23.82
CA ALA A 31 -7.62 3.18 25.02
C ALA A 31 -9.03 2.55 25.02
N GLN A 32 -9.63 2.38 23.84
CA GLN A 32 -10.91 1.69 23.67
C GLN A 32 -10.75 0.16 23.74
N GLN A 33 -9.58 -0.35 23.35
CA GLN A 33 -9.32 -1.77 23.21
C GLN A 33 -9.23 -2.47 24.58
N ALA A 34 -10.22 -3.28 24.93
CA ALA A 34 -10.27 -3.97 26.23
C ALA A 34 -9.27 -5.14 26.35
N ASN A 35 -9.01 -5.83 25.23
CA ASN A 35 -8.10 -6.97 25.13
C ASN A 35 -7.58 -7.08 23.69
N ASN A 36 -6.75 -8.07 23.40
CA ASN A 36 -6.15 -8.25 22.08
C ASN A 36 -7.09 -8.88 21.02
N VAL A 37 -8.40 -8.97 21.26
CA VAL A 37 -9.34 -9.59 20.32
C VAL A 37 -9.89 -8.55 19.34
N TYR A 38 -10.07 -8.89 18.06
CA TYR A 38 -10.72 -8.00 17.10
C TYR A 38 -12.05 -7.44 17.63
N ASP A 39 -12.17 -6.10 17.63
CA ASP A 39 -13.39 -5.37 17.97
C ASP A 39 -13.94 -4.63 16.74
N GLY A 40 -15.13 -5.01 16.26
CA GLY A 40 -15.79 -4.36 15.13
C GLY A 40 -16.07 -2.86 15.34
N ALA A 41 -16.16 -2.39 16.58
CA ALA A 41 -16.30 -0.98 16.90
C ALA A 41 -14.96 -0.19 16.88
N ASN A 42 -13.83 -0.89 16.74
CA ASN A 42 -12.48 -0.32 16.78
C ASN A 42 -11.69 -0.59 15.48
N ILE A 43 -12.39 -0.63 14.33
CA ILE A 43 -11.83 -1.11 13.06
C ILE A 43 -10.51 -0.41 12.66
N ASN A 44 -10.40 0.91 12.83
CA ASN A 44 -9.19 1.64 12.43
C ASN A 44 -7.97 1.24 13.28
N PHE A 45 -8.15 0.97 14.57
CA PHE A 45 -7.09 0.46 15.43
C PHE A 45 -6.73 -0.96 15.05
N ASN A 46 -7.72 -1.84 14.86
CA ASN A 46 -7.49 -3.24 14.51
C ASN A 46 -6.66 -3.36 13.22
N MET A 47 -7.00 -2.59 12.17
CA MET A 47 -6.21 -2.57 10.93
C MET A 47 -4.74 -2.17 11.19
N MET A 48 -4.51 -1.22 12.09
CA MET A 48 -3.15 -0.74 12.42
C MET A 48 -2.38 -1.71 13.33
N ALA A 49 -3.07 -2.37 14.25
CA ALA A 49 -2.46 -3.21 15.28
C ALA A 49 -2.27 -4.67 14.84
N TYR A 50 -2.90 -5.08 13.74
CA TYR A 50 -2.85 -6.47 13.30
C TYR A 50 -1.44 -6.88 12.83
N GLN A 51 -0.82 -7.81 13.55
CA GLN A 51 0.62 -8.12 13.43
C GLN A 51 1.03 -8.71 12.09
N ASP A 52 0.15 -9.46 11.42
CA ASP A 52 0.50 -10.13 10.16
C ASP A 52 0.37 -9.18 8.97
N THR A 53 -0.08 -7.93 9.21
CA THR A 53 -0.04 -6.88 8.18
C THR A 53 1.41 -6.57 7.83
N ASP A 54 1.81 -6.94 6.61
CA ASP A 54 3.14 -6.65 6.05
C ASP A 54 3.10 -5.65 4.88
N GLY A 55 1.90 -5.24 4.44
CA GLY A 55 1.69 -4.28 3.36
C GLY A 55 0.76 -3.15 3.77
N ILE A 56 1.28 -1.92 3.79
CA ILE A 56 0.50 -0.70 4.05
C ILE A 56 0.80 0.37 2.98
N GLY A 57 -0.27 0.96 2.46
CA GLY A 57 -0.18 2.09 1.54
C GLY A 57 -1.19 3.15 1.91
N CYS A 58 -0.76 4.39 2.12
CA CYS A 58 -1.66 5.49 2.43
C CYS A 58 -1.58 6.58 1.37
N SER A 59 -2.72 7.15 1.03
CA SER A 59 -2.82 8.34 0.19
C SER A 59 -3.72 9.37 0.87
N TYR A 60 -3.55 10.64 0.50
CA TYR A 60 -4.41 11.71 0.96
C TYR A 60 -4.79 12.63 -0.18
N ARG A 61 -6.01 13.16 -0.12
CA ARG A 61 -6.50 14.18 -1.06
C ARG A 61 -7.16 15.31 -0.30
N ARG A 62 -6.78 16.54 -0.65
CA ARG A 62 -7.47 17.73 -0.17
C ARG A 62 -8.69 17.99 -1.03
N CYS A 63 -9.86 18.09 -0.41
CA CYS A 63 -11.09 18.53 -1.06
C CYS A 63 -11.66 19.71 -0.27
N SER A 64 -11.57 20.92 -0.83
CA SER A 64 -12.00 22.16 -0.17
C SER A 64 -11.31 22.35 1.20
N ARG A 65 -12.10 22.36 2.29
CA ARG A 65 -11.66 22.49 3.69
C ARG A 65 -11.41 21.17 4.41
N TYR A 66 -11.39 20.05 3.69
CA TYR A 66 -11.16 18.74 4.26
C TYR A 66 -9.94 18.06 3.64
N LEU A 67 -9.18 17.38 4.49
CA LEU A 67 -8.18 16.39 4.08
C LEU A 67 -8.81 15.02 4.27
N TYR A 68 -8.88 14.26 3.17
CA TYR A 68 -9.29 12.87 3.16
C TYR A 68 -8.03 12.03 3.14
N ILE A 69 -7.94 11.08 4.05
CA ILE A 69 -6.81 10.17 4.19
C ILE A 69 -7.38 8.76 4.07
N VAL A 70 -6.75 7.95 3.24
CA VAL A 70 -7.10 6.56 3.04
C VAL A 70 -5.84 5.72 3.22
N CYS A 71 -5.91 4.73 4.09
CA CYS A 71 -4.88 3.71 4.25
C CYS A 71 -5.43 2.34 3.86
N PHE A 72 -4.74 1.71 2.93
CA PHE A 72 -4.87 0.33 2.56
C PHE A 72 -3.92 -0.52 3.42
N TYR A 73 -4.43 -1.66 3.84
CA TYR A 73 -3.71 -2.71 4.54
C TYR A 73 -4.01 -3.99 3.76
N ASN A 74 -2.98 -4.78 3.48
CA ASN A 74 -3.11 -5.99 2.67
C ASN A 74 -3.89 -7.10 3.37
N ILE A 75 -3.94 -7.09 4.72
CA ILE A 75 -4.76 -8.04 5.49
C ILE A 75 -5.89 -7.31 6.20
N ASP A 76 -7.07 -7.93 6.19
CA ASP A 76 -8.25 -7.45 6.91
C ASP A 76 -8.48 -8.35 8.13
N PRO A 77 -8.24 -7.89 9.36
CA PRO A 77 -8.41 -8.70 10.55
C PRO A 77 -9.86 -9.12 10.80
N ALA A 78 -10.84 -8.50 10.12
CA ALA A 78 -12.23 -8.94 10.15
C ALA A 78 -12.46 -10.28 9.44
N GLU A 79 -11.54 -10.69 8.57
CA GLU A 79 -11.60 -11.95 7.80
C GLU A 79 -10.85 -13.11 8.49
N LEU A 80 -10.32 -12.91 9.70
CA LEU A 80 -9.55 -13.92 10.43
C LEU A 80 -10.43 -15.07 10.91
N VAL A 81 -9.92 -16.30 10.82
CA VAL A 81 -10.62 -17.49 11.31
C VAL A 81 -9.81 -18.11 12.45
N PRO A 82 -10.40 -18.38 13.64
CA PRO A 82 -11.78 -18.10 14.03
C PRO A 82 -12.06 -16.60 14.28
N VAL A 83 -13.26 -16.13 13.95
CA VAL A 83 -13.72 -14.75 14.22
C VAL A 83 -14.36 -14.70 15.63
N PRO A 84 -14.03 -13.72 16.49
CA PRO A 84 -12.95 -12.75 16.36
C PRO A 84 -11.59 -13.33 16.78
N GLY A 85 -10.57 -13.15 15.94
CA GLY A 85 -9.20 -13.56 16.23
C GLY A 85 -8.45 -12.53 17.08
N ASN A 86 -7.31 -12.94 17.65
CA ASN A 86 -6.38 -12.00 18.27
C ASN A 86 -5.71 -11.12 17.19
N LEU A 87 -5.49 -9.83 17.50
CA LEU A 87 -4.82 -8.91 16.60
C LEU A 87 -3.31 -9.17 16.52
N TYR A 88 -2.73 -9.61 17.62
CA TYR A 88 -1.31 -9.98 17.70
C TYR A 88 -1.11 -11.18 18.64
N ASP A 89 0.08 -11.77 18.65
CA ASP A 89 0.47 -12.74 19.66
C ASP A 89 1.17 -11.98 20.80
N SER A 90 0.69 -12.15 22.03
CA SER A 90 1.27 -11.49 23.21
C SER A 90 2.59 -12.11 23.67
N THR A 91 2.99 -13.24 23.08
CA THR A 91 4.20 -13.99 23.43
C THR A 91 5.36 -13.78 22.45
N THR A 92 5.10 -13.16 21.29
CA THR A 92 6.12 -12.84 20.30
C THR A 92 6.57 -11.39 20.43
N THR A 93 7.86 -11.13 20.26
CA THR A 93 8.33 -9.77 20.05
C THR A 93 7.84 -9.30 18.69
N THR A 94 7.05 -8.24 18.67
CA THR A 94 6.62 -7.60 17.43
C THR A 94 7.85 -7.19 16.62
N CYS A 95 7.95 -7.63 15.37
CA CYS A 95 8.99 -7.27 14.38
C CYS A 95 10.32 -8.04 14.36
N ASP A 96 10.53 -9.12 15.13
CA ASP A 96 11.81 -9.87 15.13
C ASP A 96 12.12 -10.66 13.83
N GLY A 97 11.20 -10.67 12.85
CA GLY A 97 11.38 -11.36 11.56
C GLY A 97 11.26 -10.49 10.30
N CYS A 98 10.91 -9.22 10.41
CA CYS A 98 10.77 -8.35 9.24
C CYS A 98 12.14 -7.76 8.86
N PRO A 99 12.62 -7.89 7.60
CA PRO A 99 13.84 -7.22 7.20
C PRO A 99 13.67 -5.71 7.41
N THR A 100 14.61 -5.10 8.15
CA THR A 100 14.56 -3.65 8.32
C THR A 100 14.82 -2.99 6.98
N ILE A 101 13.80 -2.44 6.33
CA ILE A 101 13.96 -1.78 5.02
C ILE A 101 14.75 -0.48 5.14
N ASN A 102 15.62 -0.20 4.17
CA ASN A 102 16.46 1.01 4.15
C ASN A 102 15.70 2.26 3.73
N GLY A 103 14.42 2.34 4.11
CA GLY A 103 13.49 3.31 3.56
C GLY A 103 13.15 3.00 2.11
N VAL A 104 11.88 2.78 1.81
CA VAL A 104 11.39 2.82 0.42
C VAL A 104 11.19 4.30 0.05
N SER A 105 11.44 4.67 -1.21
CA SER A 105 11.12 6.02 -1.69
C SER A 105 9.63 6.30 -1.47
N THR A 106 9.23 7.48 -0.98
CA THR A 106 7.81 7.81 -0.96
C THR A 106 7.24 7.84 -2.38
N CYS A 107 6.28 6.96 -2.63
CA CYS A 107 5.51 6.94 -3.86
C CYS A 107 4.46 8.07 -3.84
N LYS A 108 4.50 8.96 -4.85
CA LYS A 108 3.51 10.02 -5.05
C LYS A 108 2.40 9.54 -5.98
N TYR A 109 1.19 10.02 -5.78
CA TYR A 109 0.14 9.73 -6.75
C TYR A 109 0.37 10.54 -8.04
N ASP A 110 0.26 9.90 -9.20
CA ASP A 110 0.38 10.54 -10.51
C ASP A 110 -0.99 10.54 -11.21
N CYS A 111 -1.57 11.73 -11.36
CA CYS A 111 -2.85 11.90 -12.03
C CYS A 111 -2.75 11.72 -13.54
N ASP A 112 -1.60 12.03 -14.16
CA ASP A 112 -1.44 11.93 -15.61
C ASP A 112 -1.45 10.46 -16.03
N ILE A 113 -0.82 9.59 -15.22
CA ILE A 113 -0.89 8.13 -15.39
C ILE A 113 -2.30 7.58 -15.11
N GLU A 114 -3.01 8.09 -14.11
CA GLU A 114 -4.43 7.73 -13.89
C GLU A 114 -5.27 8.08 -15.13
N ASP A 115 -5.11 9.29 -15.67
CA ASP A 115 -5.85 9.76 -16.83
C ASP A 115 -5.54 8.92 -18.09
N GLU A 116 -4.27 8.64 -18.36
CA GLU A 116 -3.84 7.75 -19.46
C GLU A 116 -4.47 6.34 -19.33
N ILE A 117 -4.45 5.77 -18.13
CA ILE A 117 -5.08 4.49 -17.84
C ILE A 117 -6.60 4.54 -18.04
N MET A 118 -7.24 5.62 -17.56
CA MET A 118 -8.69 5.79 -17.63
C MET A 118 -9.17 6.00 -19.07
N ASP A 119 -8.31 6.52 -19.95
CA ASP A 119 -8.61 6.70 -21.37
C ASP A 119 -8.86 5.39 -22.12
N ASP A 120 -8.19 4.30 -21.75
CA ASP A 120 -8.46 2.96 -22.28
C ASP A 120 -9.51 2.20 -21.47
N LEU A 121 -9.45 2.32 -20.14
CA LEU A 121 -10.34 1.60 -19.23
C LEU A 121 -11.81 1.95 -19.47
N LYS A 122 -12.14 3.19 -19.85
CA LYS A 122 -13.53 3.63 -20.12
C LYS A 122 -14.24 2.75 -21.16
N ASP A 123 -13.47 2.17 -22.08
CA ASP A 123 -13.93 1.25 -23.12
C ASP A 123 -13.71 -0.23 -22.75
N CYS A 124 -13.47 -0.50 -21.47
CA CYS A 124 -13.21 -1.84 -20.92
C CYS A 124 -12.02 -2.54 -21.58
N SER A 125 -10.96 -1.77 -21.81
CA SER A 125 -9.67 -2.23 -22.33
C SER A 125 -8.55 -1.85 -21.35
N SER A 126 -7.43 -2.57 -21.38
CA SER A 126 -6.24 -2.23 -20.59
C SER A 126 -5.35 -1.27 -21.39
N ALA A 127 -4.83 -0.23 -20.73
CA ALA A 127 -3.85 0.67 -21.33
C ALA A 127 -2.52 -0.05 -21.58
N ALA A 128 -1.89 0.22 -22.72
CA ALA A 128 -0.56 -0.27 -23.04
C ALA A 128 0.49 0.75 -22.57
N LEU A 129 0.91 0.64 -21.30
CA LEU A 129 1.84 1.58 -20.69
C LEU A 129 3.30 1.23 -21.03
N ALA A 130 4.10 2.25 -21.33
CA ALA A 130 5.57 2.14 -21.51
C ALA A 130 6.34 2.17 -20.17
N ILE A 131 5.66 1.85 -19.08
CA ILE A 131 6.19 1.79 -17.70
C ILE A 131 5.71 0.47 -17.06
N PRO A 132 6.33 0.01 -15.95
CA PRO A 132 5.80 -1.13 -15.22
C PRO A 132 4.34 -0.90 -14.81
N TYR A 133 3.50 -1.94 -14.94
CA TYR A 133 2.09 -1.85 -14.60
C TYR A 133 1.52 -3.21 -14.16
N ASN A 134 0.46 -3.15 -13.37
CA ASN A 134 -0.36 -4.32 -13.04
C ASN A 134 -1.76 -4.11 -13.62
N PHE A 135 -2.36 -5.16 -14.18
CA PHE A 135 -3.73 -5.13 -14.70
C PHE A 135 -4.51 -6.34 -14.22
N LYS A 136 -5.78 -6.14 -13.87
CA LYS A 136 -6.68 -7.21 -13.44
C LYS A 136 -8.12 -6.97 -13.91
N LYS A 137 -8.75 -8.04 -14.38
CA LYS A 137 -10.20 -8.15 -14.51
C LYS A 137 -10.75 -8.76 -13.23
N TYR A 138 -11.33 -7.94 -12.36
CA TYR A 138 -11.99 -8.40 -11.16
C TYR A 138 -13.36 -8.98 -11.52
N PRO A 139 -13.71 -10.21 -11.09
CA PRO A 139 -14.84 -10.97 -11.63
C PRO A 139 -16.23 -10.47 -11.20
N LYS A 140 -16.33 -9.28 -10.59
CA LYS A 140 -17.58 -8.69 -10.13
C LYS A 140 -17.69 -7.23 -10.56
N TYR A 141 -18.87 -6.84 -11.03
CA TYR A 141 -19.18 -5.46 -11.42
C TYR A 141 -20.15 -4.77 -10.45
N ASP A 142 -20.78 -5.53 -9.54
CA ASP A 142 -21.77 -5.09 -8.57
C ASP A 142 -21.16 -4.68 -7.21
N VAL A 143 -19.85 -4.50 -7.19
CA VAL A 143 -19.10 -3.98 -6.04
C VAL A 143 -18.70 -2.53 -6.26
N SER A 144 -18.39 -1.80 -5.19
CA SER A 144 -17.81 -0.47 -5.32
C SER A 144 -16.44 -0.54 -6.00
N ARG A 145 -16.06 0.52 -6.75
CA ARG A 145 -14.73 0.66 -7.35
C ARG A 145 -13.61 0.54 -6.30
N GLU A 146 -13.85 1.11 -5.12
CA GLU A 146 -12.95 1.03 -3.98
C GLU A 146 -12.76 -0.42 -3.48
N SER A 147 -13.85 -1.17 -3.35
CA SER A 147 -13.81 -2.58 -2.95
C SER A 147 -13.07 -3.45 -3.97
N ALA A 148 -13.33 -3.24 -5.27
CA ALA A 148 -12.61 -3.93 -6.34
C ALA A 148 -11.11 -3.62 -6.32
N LEU A 149 -10.75 -2.33 -6.26
CA LEU A 149 -9.35 -1.90 -6.17
C LEU A 149 -8.65 -2.51 -4.95
N LYS A 150 -9.29 -2.47 -3.77
CA LYS A 150 -8.76 -3.08 -2.54
C LYS A 150 -8.49 -4.57 -2.73
N ALA A 151 -9.45 -5.31 -3.28
CA ALA A 151 -9.32 -6.75 -3.49
C ALA A 151 -8.17 -7.07 -4.47
N VAL A 152 -8.04 -6.29 -5.54
CA VAL A 152 -7.00 -6.49 -6.55
C VAL A 152 -5.61 -6.15 -6.01
N ILE A 153 -5.44 -5.04 -5.29
CA ILE A 153 -4.17 -4.69 -4.63
C ILE A 153 -3.75 -5.77 -3.62
N LYS A 154 -4.72 -6.29 -2.85
CA LYS A 154 -4.49 -7.42 -1.93
C LYS A 154 -4.03 -8.67 -2.66
N GLU A 155 -4.63 -8.96 -3.81
CA GLU A 155 -4.25 -10.11 -4.64
C GLU A 155 -2.81 -9.98 -5.15
N TRP A 156 -2.46 -8.83 -5.74
CA TRP A 156 -1.12 -8.53 -6.23
C TRP A 156 -0.06 -8.66 -5.13
N TRP A 157 -0.32 -8.08 -3.96
CA TRP A 157 0.60 -8.18 -2.82
C TRP A 157 0.74 -9.61 -2.28
N SER A 158 -0.34 -10.40 -2.30
CA SER A 158 -0.37 -11.75 -1.74
C SER A 158 0.59 -12.74 -2.42
N ALA A 159 1.12 -12.40 -3.59
CA ALA A 159 2.12 -13.23 -4.28
C ALA A 159 3.38 -13.44 -3.41
N LEU A 160 3.80 -12.42 -2.64
CA LEU A 160 4.91 -12.55 -1.70
C LEU A 160 4.64 -13.64 -0.67
N ALA A 161 3.48 -13.61 -0.01
CA ALA A 161 3.16 -14.57 1.05
C ALA A 161 3.01 -16.01 0.51
N LYS A 162 2.61 -16.18 -0.75
CA LYS A 162 2.40 -17.49 -1.39
C LYS A 162 3.69 -18.12 -1.90
N THR A 163 4.56 -17.31 -2.50
CA THR A 163 5.76 -17.82 -3.20
C THR A 163 7.04 -17.52 -2.43
N GLY A 164 7.09 -16.40 -1.69
CA GLY A 164 8.28 -15.90 -1.03
C GLY A 164 9.27 -15.25 -2.01
N VAL A 165 10.07 -14.33 -1.49
CA VAL A 165 11.27 -13.82 -2.16
C VAL A 165 12.40 -13.74 -1.12
N PRO A 166 13.01 -14.88 -0.75
CA PRO A 166 13.84 -14.98 0.45
C PRO A 166 15.07 -14.06 0.41
N ASP A 167 15.69 -13.90 -0.76
CA ASP A 167 16.89 -13.08 -0.92
C ASP A 167 16.57 -11.64 -1.36
N ASN A 168 15.28 -11.32 -1.55
CA ASN A 168 14.84 -10.01 -2.04
C ASN A 168 15.47 -9.64 -3.40
N ILE A 169 15.80 -10.64 -4.22
CA ILE A 169 16.35 -10.49 -5.57
C ILE A 169 15.25 -10.65 -6.60
N TYR A 170 15.22 -9.76 -7.58
CA TYR A 170 14.36 -9.89 -8.75
C TYR A 170 14.97 -10.88 -9.74
N VAL A 171 14.15 -11.85 -10.16
CA VAL A 171 14.52 -12.83 -11.17
C VAL A 171 13.54 -12.68 -12.33
N GLU A 172 13.99 -12.10 -13.43
CA GLU A 172 13.13 -11.71 -14.56
C GLU A 172 12.33 -12.91 -15.06
N ALA A 173 13.00 -14.06 -15.24
CA ALA A 173 12.38 -15.29 -15.73
C ALA A 173 11.24 -15.79 -14.84
N ASP A 174 11.27 -15.49 -13.54
CA ASP A 174 10.34 -15.99 -12.53
C ASP A 174 9.29 -14.96 -12.11
N MET A 175 9.51 -13.68 -12.39
CA MET A 175 8.67 -12.61 -11.87
C MET A 175 7.99 -11.80 -12.97
N LYS A 176 8.66 -11.52 -14.10
CA LYS A 176 8.12 -10.63 -15.14
C LYS A 176 6.84 -11.19 -15.76
N GLY A 177 5.76 -10.42 -15.66
CA GLY A 177 4.44 -10.80 -16.17
C GLY A 177 3.78 -11.96 -15.40
N LYS A 178 4.31 -12.33 -14.23
CA LYS A 178 3.77 -13.37 -13.34
C LYS A 178 3.26 -12.75 -12.03
N PRO A 179 2.52 -13.49 -11.19
CA PRO A 179 1.98 -12.94 -9.93
C PRO A 179 3.03 -12.29 -9.02
N LEU A 180 4.26 -12.82 -8.94
CA LEU A 180 5.34 -12.18 -8.18
C LEU A 180 5.78 -10.84 -8.79
N GLY A 181 5.69 -10.67 -10.11
CA GLY A 181 5.95 -9.40 -10.77
C GLY A 181 4.98 -8.30 -10.35
N ASP A 182 3.71 -8.64 -10.10
CA ASP A 182 2.74 -7.68 -9.58
C ASP A 182 3.16 -7.13 -8.22
N TYR A 183 3.67 -8.00 -7.34
CA TYR A 183 4.26 -7.61 -6.05
C TYR A 183 5.54 -6.77 -6.24
N VAL A 184 6.44 -7.18 -7.14
CA VAL A 184 7.69 -6.46 -7.40
C VAL A 184 7.41 -5.02 -7.83
N ASN A 185 6.48 -4.81 -8.76
CA ASN A 185 6.11 -3.47 -9.22
C ASN A 185 5.64 -2.56 -8.07
N MET A 186 4.94 -3.12 -7.07
CA MET A 186 4.49 -2.41 -5.89
C MET A 186 5.60 -2.17 -4.85
N ALA A 187 6.49 -3.14 -4.66
CA ALA A 187 7.49 -3.14 -3.60
C ALA A 187 8.82 -2.50 -3.98
N TYR A 188 9.06 -2.26 -5.28
CA TYR A 188 10.33 -1.78 -5.81
C TYR A 188 10.71 -0.41 -5.22
N ASP A 189 11.90 -0.31 -4.60
CA ASP A 189 12.26 0.86 -3.80
C ASP A 189 12.55 2.14 -4.60
N LYS A 190 12.79 2.00 -5.91
CA LYS A 190 12.98 3.11 -6.85
C LYS A 190 11.69 3.57 -7.52
N THR A 191 10.55 2.94 -7.23
CA THR A 191 9.23 3.46 -7.66
C THR A 191 8.96 4.81 -7.00
N LYS A 192 8.73 5.83 -7.83
CA LYS A 192 8.51 7.22 -7.40
C LYS A 192 7.07 7.62 -7.42
N LYS A 193 6.29 7.06 -8.34
CA LYS A 193 4.89 7.42 -8.49
C LYS A 193 4.01 6.24 -8.88
N VAL A 194 2.73 6.37 -8.57
CA VAL A 194 1.69 5.42 -8.95
C VAL A 194 0.43 6.16 -9.41
N GLY A 195 -0.17 5.72 -10.50
CA GLY A 195 -1.51 6.13 -10.93
C GLY A 195 -2.35 4.90 -11.17
N CYS A 196 -3.60 4.89 -10.71
CA CYS A 196 -4.48 3.74 -10.83
C CYS A 196 -5.85 4.12 -11.40
N GLY A 197 -6.34 3.33 -12.34
CA GLY A 197 -7.70 3.42 -12.86
C GLY A 197 -8.54 2.21 -12.47
N VAL A 198 -9.85 2.44 -12.34
CA VAL A 198 -10.83 1.39 -12.04
C VAL A 198 -12.07 1.63 -12.89
N GLN A 199 -12.48 0.69 -13.74
CA GLN A 199 -13.70 0.83 -14.53
C GLN A 199 -14.65 -0.35 -14.32
N THR A 200 -15.91 -0.06 -13.99
CA THR A 200 -16.97 -1.08 -13.98
C THR A 200 -17.41 -1.38 -15.41
N CYS A 201 -17.27 -2.64 -15.82
CA CYS A 201 -17.51 -3.13 -17.17
C CYS A 201 -18.75 -4.03 -17.20
N LYS A 202 -19.94 -3.39 -17.17
CA LYS A 202 -21.24 -4.10 -17.09
C LYS A 202 -21.45 -5.12 -18.21
N LYS A 203 -20.94 -4.85 -19.42
CA LYS A 203 -21.09 -5.74 -20.58
C LYS A 203 -20.40 -7.09 -20.37
N THR A 204 -19.25 -7.10 -19.68
CA THR A 204 -18.49 -8.33 -19.40
C THR A 204 -18.77 -8.88 -18.00
N GLY A 205 -19.48 -8.14 -17.14
CA GLY A 205 -19.77 -8.55 -15.77
C GLY A 205 -18.59 -8.36 -14.80
N GLU A 206 -17.57 -7.58 -15.20
CA GLU A 206 -16.30 -7.45 -14.49
C GLU A 206 -16.05 -5.99 -14.06
N THR A 207 -15.07 -5.79 -13.17
CA THR A 207 -14.47 -4.47 -12.88
C THR A 207 -13.00 -4.52 -13.24
N TYR A 208 -12.54 -3.63 -14.11
CA TYR A 208 -11.17 -3.58 -14.59
C TYR A 208 -10.37 -2.66 -13.68
N VAL A 209 -9.20 -3.10 -13.26
CA VAL A 209 -8.29 -2.35 -12.38
C VAL A 209 -6.92 -2.36 -13.02
N GLN A 210 -6.32 -1.19 -13.16
CA GLN A 210 -4.95 -1.05 -13.66
C GLN A 210 -4.20 -0.03 -12.82
N CYS A 211 -2.93 -0.30 -12.49
CA CYS A 211 -2.03 0.66 -11.87
C CYS A 211 -0.72 0.70 -12.66
N GLY A 212 -0.22 1.90 -12.95
CA GLY A 212 1.08 2.16 -13.56
C GLY A 212 2.06 2.74 -12.53
N TYR A 213 3.34 2.38 -12.65
CA TYR A 213 4.39 2.73 -11.69
C TYR A 213 5.53 3.48 -12.38
N THR A 214 5.73 4.74 -12.03
CA THR A 214 6.86 5.53 -12.56
C THR A 214 8.13 5.21 -11.78
N VAL A 215 9.17 4.80 -12.51
CA VAL A 215 10.51 4.51 -11.99
C VAL A 215 11.54 5.37 -12.71
N ASP A 216 12.54 5.87 -11.99
CA ASP A 216 13.68 6.58 -12.61
C ASP A 216 14.71 5.59 -13.19
N THR A 217 14.79 4.42 -12.59
CA THR A 217 15.69 3.33 -12.99
C THR A 217 14.87 2.06 -12.98
N PRO A 218 14.66 1.40 -14.13
CA PRO A 218 14.05 0.08 -14.17
C PRO A 218 14.79 -0.92 -13.28
N ILE A 219 14.09 -1.95 -12.83
CA ILE A 219 14.71 -3.08 -12.15
C ILE A 219 15.32 -4.01 -13.21
N ASP A 220 16.60 -4.33 -13.06
CA ASP A 220 17.31 -5.28 -13.91
C ASP A 220 17.27 -6.68 -13.29
N ASP A 221 17.52 -7.72 -14.09
CA ASP A 221 17.64 -9.09 -13.57
C ASP A 221 18.76 -9.15 -12.52
N GLU A 222 18.53 -9.93 -11.46
CA GLU A 222 19.40 -10.05 -10.28
C GLU A 222 19.51 -8.79 -9.39
N ASP A 223 18.81 -7.69 -9.70
CA ASP A 223 18.75 -6.53 -8.81
C ASP A 223 17.95 -6.84 -7.53
N PRO A 224 18.32 -6.24 -6.39
CA PRO A 224 17.45 -6.27 -5.22
C PRO A 224 16.16 -5.47 -5.49
N ILE A 225 15.01 -6.01 -5.07
CA ILE A 225 13.70 -5.32 -5.17
C ILE A 225 13.71 -4.07 -4.28
N TYR A 226 14.28 -4.17 -3.08
CA TYR A 226 14.50 -3.01 -2.21
C TYR A 226 15.81 -3.10 -1.45
N LYS A 227 16.40 -1.96 -1.09
CA LYS A 227 17.57 -1.93 -0.22
C LYS A 227 17.19 -2.31 1.21
N VAL A 228 17.83 -3.34 1.77
CA VAL A 228 17.72 -3.70 3.18
C VAL A 228 18.65 -2.82 4.02
N ALA A 229 18.16 -2.29 5.13
CA ALA A 229 18.91 -1.46 6.05
C ALA A 229 19.87 -2.32 6.88
N LYS A 230 21.09 -1.82 7.10
CA LYS A 230 22.12 -2.55 7.85
C LYS A 230 21.94 -2.53 9.38
N LYS A 231 21.10 -1.65 9.92
CA LYS A 231 20.98 -1.43 11.38
C LYS A 231 19.54 -1.26 11.83
N ARG A 232 18.87 -0.26 11.27
CA ARG A 232 17.47 0.08 11.57
C ARG A 232 16.84 0.70 10.34
N ALA A 233 15.51 0.70 10.31
CA ALA A 233 14.74 1.40 9.28
C ALA A 233 15.29 2.81 9.03
N CYS A 234 15.39 3.20 7.76
CA CYS A 234 15.96 4.47 7.30
C CYS A 234 17.46 4.72 7.58
N SER A 235 18.24 3.76 8.07
CA SER A 235 19.65 4.01 8.45
C SER A 235 20.56 4.44 7.29
N GLY A 236 20.13 4.27 6.04
CA GLY A 236 20.82 4.71 4.83
C GLY A 236 20.19 5.91 4.11
N CYS A 237 19.02 6.44 4.51
CA CYS A 237 18.39 7.58 3.81
C CYS A 237 19.34 8.77 3.68
N ARG A 238 20.12 9.08 4.73
CA ARG A 238 21.06 10.20 4.73
C ARG A 238 22.16 10.08 3.66
N ARG A 239 22.55 8.85 3.28
CA ARG A 239 23.56 8.64 2.23
C ARG A 239 23.01 8.97 0.84
N GLU A 240 21.70 8.86 0.67
CA GLU A 240 20.98 9.21 -0.56
C GLU A 240 20.53 10.68 -0.56
N GLY A 241 21.03 11.50 0.36
CA GLY A 241 20.61 12.90 0.52
C GLY A 241 19.17 13.07 1.02
N MET A 242 18.57 12.02 1.58
CA MET A 242 17.19 12.01 2.05
C MET A 242 17.10 11.98 3.58
N THR A 243 15.91 12.24 4.10
CA THR A 243 15.60 12.09 5.53
C THR A 243 14.62 10.94 5.74
N CYS A 244 14.63 10.36 6.95
CA CYS A 244 13.59 9.39 7.29
C CYS A 244 12.27 10.14 7.49
N SER A 245 11.21 9.62 6.89
CA SER A 245 9.86 10.13 7.09
C SER A 245 9.55 10.27 8.58
N PRO A 246 8.81 11.31 9.00
CA PRO A 246 8.31 11.43 10.36
C PRO A 246 7.45 10.23 10.83
N LEU A 247 6.97 9.41 9.88
CA LEU A 247 6.23 8.16 10.10
C LEU A 247 7.15 6.92 10.20
N GLY A 248 8.45 7.06 9.93
CA GLY A 248 9.42 5.96 9.89
C GLY A 248 9.41 5.20 8.56
N ALA A 249 10.36 4.28 8.42
CA ALA A 249 10.45 3.26 7.36
C ALA A 249 10.42 3.71 5.88
N LEU A 250 10.37 5.01 5.59
CA LEU A 250 10.38 5.59 4.24
C LEU A 250 11.44 6.70 4.15
N CYS A 251 12.15 6.78 3.02
CA CYS A 251 13.05 7.90 2.72
C CYS A 251 12.30 8.99 1.96
N VAL A 252 12.44 10.24 2.41
CA VAL A 252 11.80 11.43 1.80
C VAL A 252 12.80 12.53 1.52
N GLN A 253 12.61 13.20 0.39
CA GLN A 253 13.22 14.51 0.13
C GLN A 253 12.56 15.54 1.05
N GLN A 254 13.38 16.39 1.68
CA GLN A 254 12.92 17.47 2.56
C GLN A 254 12.43 18.67 1.74
#